data_AF-A0A2A2Y3T4-F1
#
_entry.id   AF-A0A2A2Y3T4-F1
#
_cell.length_a   1.000
_cell.length_b   1.000
_cell.length_c   1.000
_cell.angle_alpha   90.00
_cell.angle_beta   90.00
_cell.angle_gamma   90.00
#
_symmetry.space_group_name_H-M   'P 1'
#
loop_
_entity.id
_entity.type
_entity.pdbx_description
1 polymer ?
#
loop_
_entity_poly.entity_id
_entity_poly.type
_entity_poly.pdbx_seq_one_letter_code
_entity_poly.pdbx_strand_id
1 'polypeptide(L)'
;MGQRERWIIFLVGALMGVGVLWVVQTNSQPKRDAKRQVREGLNLPGMMYDFAVTSKGFYGHYVLWESVETRPDGAKVRSIVTGGRRHYEASGREMAQEYLLIRETYAAGTALAEPGPVTDYTFQFADRIALKLKPGHQAAEVKLPSGDFAQPVAGKPDEALLALKRWREPLEKTPWAELPKVLAALRADPAVASAELISIDWKKEAEIIRANSGQK
;
A
#
# COMPACT_ATOMS: atom_id res chain seq x y z
N MET A 1 -47.41 -32.59 -29.39
CA MET A 1 -46.66 -32.33 -28.14
C MET A 1 -47.60 -31.68 -27.15
N GLY A 2 -48.07 -32.46 -26.17
CA GLY A 2 -49.06 -32.04 -25.19
C GLY A 2 -48.48 -31.08 -24.15
N GLN A 3 -49.36 -30.30 -23.52
CA GLN A 3 -49.00 -29.31 -22.50
C GLN A 3 -48.16 -29.93 -21.37
N ARG A 4 -48.45 -31.19 -21.00
CA ARG A 4 -47.73 -31.95 -19.96
C ARG A 4 -46.28 -32.26 -20.35
N GLU A 5 -46.02 -32.60 -21.61
CA GLU A 5 -44.67 -32.87 -22.13
C GLU A 5 -43.81 -31.60 -22.16
N ARG A 6 -44.41 -30.46 -22.51
CA ARG A 6 -43.73 -29.15 -22.48
C ARG A 6 -43.34 -28.74 -21.06
N TRP A 7 -44.22 -28.98 -20.08
CA TRP A 7 -43.94 -28.72 -18.67
C TRP A 7 -42.82 -29.61 -18.12
N ILE A 8 -42.79 -30.89 -18.48
CA ILE A 8 -41.73 -31.81 -18.05
C ILE A 8 -40.38 -31.39 -18.63
N ILE A 9 -40.30 -31.04 -19.91
CA ILE A 9 -39.06 -30.58 -20.55
C ILE A 9 -38.57 -29.27 -19.91
N PHE A 10 -39.47 -28.34 -19.60
CA PHE A 10 -39.13 -27.10 -18.91
C PHE A 10 -38.57 -27.35 -17.50
N LEU A 11 -39.21 -28.23 -16.72
CA LEU A 11 -38.75 -28.59 -15.37
C LEU A 11 -37.37 -29.27 -15.39
N VAL A 12 -37.15 -30.18 -16.33
CA VAL A 12 -35.86 -30.86 -16.50
C VAL A 12 -34.78 -29.86 -16.91
N GLY A 13 -35.08 -28.93 -17.83
CA GLY A 13 -34.17 -27.85 -18.21
C GLY A 13 -33.84 -26.92 -17.06
N ALA A 14 -34.82 -26.53 -16.25
CA ALA A 14 -34.63 -25.68 -15.08
C ALA A 14 -33.78 -26.36 -14.00
N LEU A 15 -34.03 -27.64 -13.71
CA LEU A 15 -33.24 -28.42 -12.75
C LEU A 15 -31.79 -28.61 -13.21
N MET A 16 -31.57 -28.85 -14.50
CA MET A 16 -30.20 -28.88 -15.06
C MET A 16 -29.52 -27.51 -14.96
N GLY A 17 -30.24 -26.41 -15.25
CA GLY A 17 -29.71 -25.06 -15.11
C GLY A 17 -29.28 -24.74 -13.66
N VAL A 18 -30.11 -25.11 -12.68
CA VAL A 18 -29.78 -24.95 -11.25
C VAL A 18 -28.58 -25.82 -10.86
N GLY A 19 -28.51 -27.08 -11.32
CA GLY A 19 -27.39 -27.96 -11.05
C GLY A 19 -26.06 -27.42 -11.59
N VAL A 20 -26.06 -26.90 -12.82
CA VAL A 20 -24.88 -26.27 -13.42
C VAL A 20 -24.47 -25.01 -12.67
N LEU A 21 -25.42 -24.13 -12.33
CA LEU A 21 -25.14 -22.92 -11.54
C LEU A 21 -24.57 -23.27 -10.16
N TRP A 22 -25.11 -24.29 -9.50
CA TRP A 22 -24.65 -24.71 -8.19
C TRP A 22 -23.22 -25.26 -8.23
N VAL A 23 -22.92 -26.13 -9.21
CA VAL A 23 -21.56 -26.68 -9.41
C VAL A 23 -20.55 -25.57 -9.77
N VAL A 24 -20.93 -24.62 -10.62
CA VAL A 24 -20.08 -23.47 -10.97
C VAL A 24 -19.86 -22.60 -9.73
N GLN A 25 -20.89 -22.37 -8.92
CA GLN A 25 -20.80 -21.55 -7.72
C GLN A 25 -19.92 -22.20 -6.65
N THR A 26 -20.10 -23.51 -6.36
CA THR A 26 -19.28 -24.23 -5.37
C THR A 26 -17.83 -24.36 -5.79
N ASN A 27 -17.53 -24.52 -7.08
CA ASN A 27 -16.15 -24.61 -7.57
C ASN A 27 -15.47 -23.23 -7.75
N SER A 28 -16.25 -22.17 -7.94
CA SER A 28 -15.72 -20.81 -8.15
C SER A 28 -15.55 -20.02 -6.86
N GLN A 29 -16.34 -20.28 -5.82
CA GLN A 29 -16.21 -19.66 -4.49
C GLN A 29 -14.82 -19.82 -3.87
N PRO A 30 -14.24 -21.02 -3.71
CA PRO A 30 -12.91 -21.17 -3.10
C PRO A 30 -11.80 -20.46 -3.88
N LYS A 31 -11.91 -20.36 -5.21
CA LYS A 31 -10.98 -19.57 -6.04
C LYS A 31 -11.19 -18.06 -5.88
N ARG A 32 -12.42 -17.59 -5.71
CA ARG A 32 -12.73 -16.17 -5.45
C ARG A 32 -12.30 -15.77 -4.04
N ASP A 33 -12.51 -16.63 -3.05
CA ASP A 33 -12.15 -16.39 -1.66
C ASP A 33 -10.64 -16.48 -1.45
N ALA A 34 -9.94 -17.40 -2.12
CA ALA A 34 -8.48 -17.42 -2.15
C ALA A 34 -7.91 -16.15 -2.82
N LYS A 35 -8.46 -15.72 -3.97
CA LYS A 35 -8.05 -14.46 -4.61
C LYS A 35 -8.38 -13.24 -3.75
N ARG A 36 -9.48 -13.28 -2.99
CA ARG A 36 -9.88 -12.23 -2.06
C ARG A 36 -8.95 -12.18 -0.85
N GLN A 37 -8.62 -13.32 -0.24
CA GLN A 37 -7.64 -13.43 0.85
C GLN A 37 -6.24 -12.98 0.42
N VAL A 38 -5.80 -13.31 -0.80
CA VAL A 38 -4.53 -12.79 -1.33
C VAL A 38 -4.64 -11.28 -1.56
N ARG A 39 -5.73 -10.77 -2.13
CA ARG A 39 -5.93 -9.33 -2.33
C ARG A 39 -6.10 -8.55 -1.01
N GLU A 40 -6.56 -9.22 0.04
CA GLU A 40 -6.64 -8.72 1.42
C GLU A 40 -5.29 -8.84 2.15
N GLY A 41 -4.47 -9.84 1.81
CA GLY A 41 -3.11 -10.04 2.34
C GLY A 41 -2.01 -9.26 1.62
N LEU A 42 -2.29 -8.76 0.41
CA LEU A 42 -1.47 -7.77 -0.28
C LEU A 42 -1.78 -6.40 0.31
N ASN A 43 -1.02 -5.98 1.31
CA ASN A 43 -1.12 -4.67 1.99
C ASN A 43 -0.83 -3.46 1.08
N LEU A 44 -0.79 -3.64 -0.23
CA LEU A 44 -0.38 -2.63 -1.18
C LEU A 44 -1.61 -2.08 -1.95
N PRO A 45 -1.68 -0.75 -2.19
CA PRO A 45 -2.72 -0.11 -2.99
C PRO A 45 -2.90 -0.80 -4.35
N GLY A 46 -4.12 -0.78 -4.89
CA GLY A 46 -4.43 -1.43 -6.18
C GLY A 46 -3.52 -1.01 -7.34
N MET A 47 -2.96 0.20 -7.31
CA MET A 47 -1.97 0.66 -8.30
C MET A 47 -0.66 -0.14 -8.26
N MET A 48 -0.26 -0.71 -7.12
CA MET A 48 0.91 -1.59 -7.02
C MET A 48 0.68 -2.92 -7.74
N TYR A 49 -0.57 -3.42 -7.75
CA TYR A 49 -0.94 -4.55 -8.60
C TYR A 49 -0.82 -4.18 -10.07
N ASP A 50 -1.39 -3.04 -10.48
CA ASP A 50 -1.33 -2.58 -11.87
C ASP A 50 0.11 -2.33 -12.32
N PHE A 51 0.97 -1.78 -11.47
CA PHE A 51 2.40 -1.67 -11.77
C PHE A 51 3.09 -3.04 -11.82
N ALA A 52 2.92 -3.88 -10.79
CA ALA A 52 3.58 -5.18 -10.72
C ALA A 52 3.24 -6.08 -11.91
N VAL A 53 2.00 -6.01 -12.38
CA VAL A 53 1.48 -6.89 -13.44
C VAL A 53 1.53 -6.23 -14.82
N THR A 54 1.31 -4.92 -14.92
CA THR A 54 1.15 -4.21 -16.22
C THR A 54 2.15 -3.08 -16.46
N SER A 55 3.09 -2.83 -15.53
CA SER A 55 4.15 -1.80 -15.62
C SER A 55 3.64 -0.39 -15.91
N LYS A 56 2.41 -0.06 -15.50
CA LYS A 56 1.84 1.28 -15.60
C LYS A 56 2.30 2.17 -14.45
N GLY A 57 2.62 3.44 -14.72
CA GLY A 57 2.99 4.41 -13.69
C GLY A 57 1.86 4.73 -12.69
N PHE A 58 2.19 5.36 -11.57
CA PHE A 58 1.23 5.62 -10.47
C PHE A 58 0.41 6.89 -10.74
N TYR A 59 -0.81 6.71 -11.27
CA TYR A 59 -1.73 7.79 -11.63
C TYR A 59 -3.18 7.52 -11.18
N GLY A 60 -3.96 8.58 -11.00
CA GLY A 60 -5.42 8.51 -10.79
C GLY A 60 -5.91 8.75 -9.35
N HIS A 61 -7.15 8.31 -9.07
CA HIS A 61 -7.95 8.62 -7.87
C HIS A 61 -7.39 8.15 -6.51
N TYR A 62 -6.20 7.58 -6.49
CA TYR A 62 -5.56 7.06 -5.28
C TYR A 62 -4.42 7.96 -4.78
N VAL A 63 -4.12 9.04 -5.49
CA VAL A 63 -3.14 10.06 -5.10
C VAL A 63 -3.79 10.98 -4.06
N LEU A 64 -3.25 10.92 -2.85
CA LEU A 64 -3.71 11.69 -1.69
C LEU A 64 -2.94 13.00 -1.53
N TRP A 65 -1.66 12.97 -1.88
CA TRP A 65 -0.81 14.14 -1.92
C TRP A 65 0.26 13.93 -2.99
N GLU A 66 0.66 15.02 -3.63
CA GLU A 66 1.66 15.04 -4.66
C GLU A 66 2.59 16.24 -4.47
N SER A 67 3.88 16.02 -4.71
CA SER A 67 4.87 17.07 -4.82
C SER A 67 5.87 16.73 -5.93
N VAL A 68 6.28 17.74 -6.66
CA VAL A 68 7.27 17.63 -7.72
C VAL A 68 8.46 18.52 -7.37
N GLU A 69 9.63 17.92 -7.30
CA GLU A 69 10.90 18.62 -7.12
C GLU A 69 11.71 18.51 -8.41
N THR A 70 12.31 19.62 -8.83
CA THR A 70 13.32 19.61 -9.91
C THR A 70 14.70 19.66 -9.28
N ARG A 71 15.49 18.61 -9.50
CA ARG A 71 16.86 18.52 -9.00
C ARG A 71 17.80 19.44 -9.81
N PRO A 72 18.98 19.79 -9.25
CA PRO A 72 19.96 20.62 -9.94
C PRO A 72 20.46 20.07 -11.28
N ASP A 73 20.42 18.75 -11.46
CA ASP A 73 20.77 18.05 -12.71
C ASP A 73 19.64 18.08 -13.77
N GLY A 74 18.52 18.76 -13.47
CA GLY A 74 17.34 18.83 -14.32
C GLY A 74 16.41 17.62 -14.24
N ALA A 75 16.76 16.58 -13.48
CA ALA A 75 15.88 15.46 -13.20
C ALA A 75 14.68 15.92 -12.37
N LYS A 76 13.53 15.25 -12.55
CA LYS A 76 12.33 15.53 -11.77
C LYS A 76 12.06 14.37 -10.82
N VAL A 77 11.75 14.68 -9.57
CA VAL A 77 11.33 13.70 -8.57
C VAL A 77 9.89 14.00 -8.20
N ARG A 78 9.00 13.07 -8.51
CA ARG A 78 7.60 13.13 -8.11
C ARG A 78 7.41 12.29 -6.86
N SER A 79 6.99 12.92 -5.78
CA SER A 79 6.64 12.27 -4.51
C SER A 79 5.12 12.18 -4.42
N ILE A 80 4.61 10.99 -4.19
CA ILE A 80 3.18 10.68 -4.16
C ILE A 80 2.89 9.97 -2.86
N VAL A 81 1.90 10.45 -2.12
CA VAL A 81 1.33 9.66 -1.03
C VAL A 81 0.04 9.04 -1.55
N THR A 82 -0.12 7.75 -1.26
CA THR A 82 -1.33 7.00 -1.58
C THR A 82 -1.84 6.23 -0.36
N GLY A 83 -3.15 6.04 -0.30
CA GLY A 83 -3.82 5.32 0.78
C GLY A 83 -4.01 3.85 0.43
N GLY A 84 -3.71 2.97 1.38
CA GLY A 84 -4.21 1.61 1.34
C GLY A 84 -5.74 1.58 1.24
N ARG A 85 -6.29 0.53 0.64
CA ARG A 85 -7.74 0.29 0.71
C ARG A 85 -8.11 0.13 2.19
N ARG A 86 -9.32 0.56 2.60
CA ARG A 86 -9.78 0.32 3.97
C ARG A 86 -9.59 -1.16 4.32
N HIS A 87 -8.79 -1.40 5.35
CA HIS A 87 -8.51 -2.73 5.85
C HIS A 87 -9.49 -3.04 6.97
N TYR A 88 -9.93 -4.28 7.03
CA TYR A 88 -10.82 -4.75 8.09
C TYR A 88 -10.21 -6.02 8.68
N GLU A 89 -10.25 -6.14 10.01
CA GLU A 89 -9.95 -7.39 10.69
C GLU A 89 -10.98 -8.46 10.30
N ALA A 90 -10.68 -9.73 10.60
CA ALA A 90 -11.61 -10.84 10.40
C ALA A 90 -12.95 -10.64 11.15
N SER A 91 -12.95 -9.85 12.22
CA SER A 91 -14.13 -9.44 12.99
C SER A 91 -14.98 -8.36 12.30
N GLY A 92 -14.51 -7.79 11.19
CA GLY A 92 -15.14 -6.66 10.50
C GLY A 92 -14.77 -5.27 11.05
N ARG A 93 -13.87 -5.19 12.03
CA ARG A 93 -13.37 -3.91 12.56
C ARG A 93 -12.41 -3.24 11.58
N GLU A 94 -12.63 -1.97 11.26
CA GLU A 94 -11.71 -1.21 10.41
C GLU A 94 -10.34 -1.06 11.09
N MET A 95 -9.29 -1.44 10.39
CA MET A 95 -7.91 -1.27 10.83
C MET A 95 -7.41 0.13 10.47
N ALA A 96 -6.38 0.58 11.19
CA ALA A 96 -5.73 1.85 10.88
C ALA A 96 -5.22 1.85 9.43
N GLN A 97 -5.42 2.96 8.73
CA GLN A 97 -4.89 3.11 7.38
C GLN A 97 -3.38 3.30 7.43
N GLU A 98 -2.69 2.48 6.66
CA GLU A 98 -1.27 2.65 6.36
C GLU A 98 -1.17 3.40 5.02
N TYR A 99 -0.28 4.37 4.96
CA TYR A 99 -0.08 5.18 3.77
C TYR A 99 1.27 4.87 3.16
N LEU A 100 1.32 4.83 1.84
CA LEU A 100 2.56 4.62 1.10
C LEU A 100 3.02 5.94 0.50
N LEU A 101 4.29 6.26 0.74
CA LEU A 101 5.04 7.22 -0.03
C LEU A 101 5.72 6.50 -1.19
N ILE A 102 5.45 6.98 -2.39
CA ILE A 102 6.06 6.56 -3.63
C ILE A 102 6.90 7.72 -4.13
N ARG A 103 8.15 7.47 -4.52
CA ARG A 103 8.95 8.45 -5.25
C ARG A 103 9.34 7.92 -6.61
N GLU A 104 8.97 8.68 -7.64
CA GLU A 104 9.29 8.43 -9.03
C GLU A 104 10.38 9.41 -9.46
N THR A 105 11.50 8.92 -9.97
CA THR A 105 12.55 9.77 -10.56
C THR A 105 12.45 9.72 -12.09
N TYR A 106 12.46 10.88 -12.72
CA TYR A 106 12.43 11.04 -14.17
C TYR A 106 13.75 11.63 -14.66
N ALA A 107 14.18 11.19 -15.86
CA ALA A 107 15.35 11.77 -16.52
C ALA A 107 15.15 13.27 -16.81
N ALA A 108 16.25 14.01 -16.91
CA ALA A 108 16.24 15.44 -17.23
C ALA A 108 15.50 15.71 -18.55
N GLY A 109 14.69 16.78 -18.58
CA GLY A 109 13.90 17.17 -19.74
C GLY A 109 12.62 16.36 -19.96
N THR A 110 12.32 15.36 -19.13
CA THR A 110 11.06 14.60 -19.23
C THR A 110 9.86 15.47 -18.88
N ALA A 111 8.87 15.53 -19.76
CA ALA A 111 7.57 16.12 -19.45
C ALA A 111 6.83 15.19 -18.47
N LEU A 112 6.32 15.75 -17.37
CA LEU A 112 5.46 15.01 -16.44
C LEU A 112 4.08 14.88 -17.08
N ALA A 113 3.93 13.89 -17.94
CA ALA A 113 2.67 13.49 -18.55
C ALA A 113 2.51 11.98 -18.40
N GLU A 114 1.27 11.49 -18.36
CA GLU A 114 0.99 10.08 -18.59
C GLU A 114 1.35 9.75 -20.04
N PRO A 115 2.09 8.68 -20.40
CA PRO A 115 2.87 7.71 -19.64
C PRO A 115 4.39 7.97 -19.77
N GLY A 116 4.93 8.97 -19.09
CA GLY A 116 6.36 9.31 -19.13
C GLY A 116 7.25 8.20 -18.53
N PRO A 117 8.46 7.96 -19.09
CA PRO A 117 9.36 6.93 -18.57
C PRO A 117 9.94 7.34 -17.21
N VAL A 118 9.66 6.54 -16.18
CA VAL A 118 10.27 6.66 -14.86
C VAL A 118 11.54 5.82 -14.84
N THR A 119 12.64 6.40 -14.34
CA THR A 119 13.95 5.73 -14.26
C THR A 119 14.15 4.98 -12.95
N ASP A 120 13.55 5.43 -11.85
CA ASP A 120 13.67 4.82 -10.53
C ASP A 120 12.40 4.98 -9.69
N TYR A 121 12.11 3.97 -8.86
CA TYR A 121 10.97 3.92 -7.95
C TYR A 121 11.41 3.51 -6.54
N THR A 122 10.91 4.24 -5.54
CA THR A 122 11.04 3.85 -4.13
C THR A 122 9.69 3.85 -3.43
N PHE A 123 9.50 2.88 -2.53
CA PHE A 123 8.26 2.66 -1.80
C PHE A 123 8.54 2.61 -0.30
N GLN A 124 7.81 3.41 0.47
CA GLN A 124 8.00 3.50 1.91
C GLN A 124 6.68 3.70 2.64
N PHE A 125 6.56 3.25 3.88
CA PHE A 125 5.45 3.63 4.74
C PHE A 125 5.58 5.10 5.15
N ALA A 126 4.60 5.91 4.81
CA ALA A 126 4.59 7.33 5.11
C ALA A 126 4.18 7.64 6.57
N ASP A 127 3.52 6.70 7.25
CA ASP A 127 3.08 6.82 8.64
C ASP A 127 4.05 6.17 9.65
N ARG A 128 5.21 5.67 9.21
CA ARG A 128 6.16 4.93 10.06
C ARG A 128 7.60 5.29 9.76
N ILE A 129 8.37 5.50 10.83
CA ILE A 129 9.78 5.86 10.76
C ILE A 129 10.59 4.84 11.56
N ALA A 130 11.59 4.24 10.91
CA ALA A 130 12.65 3.49 11.56
C ALA A 130 13.71 4.47 12.07
N LEU A 131 14.09 4.29 13.33
CA LEU A 131 15.09 5.09 14.02
C LEU A 131 16.25 4.20 14.42
N LYS A 132 17.47 4.72 14.22
CA LYS A 132 18.66 4.21 14.90
C LYS A 132 19.05 5.20 15.98
N LEU A 133 19.22 4.73 17.21
CA LEU A 133 19.56 5.53 18.37
C LEU A 133 21.08 5.63 18.54
N LYS A 134 21.55 6.72 19.14
CA LYS A 134 22.94 6.85 19.59
C LYS A 134 23.15 6.02 20.86
N PRO A 135 24.40 5.59 21.14
CA PRO A 135 24.71 4.82 22.34
C PRO A 135 24.24 5.52 23.63
N GLY A 136 23.65 4.76 24.54
CA GLY A 136 23.17 5.26 25.84
C GLY A 136 21.78 5.89 25.85
N HIS A 137 21.14 6.05 24.69
CA HIS A 137 19.78 6.59 24.56
C HIS A 137 18.71 5.49 24.45
N GLN A 138 17.50 5.81 24.89
CA GLN A 138 16.34 4.93 24.83
C GLN A 138 15.25 5.48 23.90
N ALA A 139 14.45 4.59 23.30
CA ALA A 139 13.36 4.96 22.40
C ALA A 139 12.37 5.96 23.03
N ALA A 140 12.11 5.83 24.34
CA ALA A 140 11.18 6.71 25.07
C ALA A 140 11.65 8.17 25.16
N GLU A 141 12.93 8.46 24.89
CA GLU A 141 13.48 9.82 24.84
C GLU A 141 13.08 10.56 23.56
N VAL A 142 12.83 9.82 22.46
CA VAL A 142 12.44 10.41 21.17
C VAL A 142 10.93 10.62 21.15
N LYS A 143 10.52 11.88 21.28
CA LYS A 143 9.12 12.30 21.28
C LYS A 143 8.88 13.41 20.27
N LEU A 144 7.83 13.25 19.47
CA LEU A 144 7.37 14.33 18.61
C LEU A 144 6.50 15.32 19.40
N PRO A 145 6.49 16.61 19.02
CA PRO A 145 5.55 17.59 19.55
C PRO A 145 4.07 17.20 19.38
N SER A 146 3.77 16.29 18.44
CA SER A 146 2.43 15.69 18.25
C SER A 146 2.02 14.73 19.38
N GLY A 147 2.93 14.35 20.28
CA GLY A 147 2.71 13.36 21.33
C GLY A 147 2.99 11.91 20.90
N ASP A 148 3.48 11.70 19.68
CA ASP A 148 3.95 10.39 19.23
C ASP A 148 5.31 10.06 19.87
N PHE A 149 5.48 8.81 20.32
CA PHE A 149 6.69 8.32 20.97
C PHE A 149 7.23 7.11 20.23
N ALA A 150 8.55 7.00 20.17
CA ALA A 150 9.19 5.83 19.58
C ALA A 150 9.11 4.62 20.51
N GLN A 151 8.97 3.44 19.92
CA GLN A 151 8.92 2.16 20.62
C GLN A 151 10.17 1.33 20.28
N PRO A 152 10.76 0.62 21.25
CA PRO A 152 11.95 -0.20 20.98
C PRO A 152 11.62 -1.37 20.06
N VAL A 153 12.57 -1.76 19.22
CA VAL A 153 12.48 -2.99 18.42
C VAL A 153 12.96 -4.18 19.27
N ALA A 154 12.14 -5.23 19.37
CA ALA A 154 12.46 -6.40 20.17
C ALA A 154 13.79 -7.03 19.74
N GLY A 155 14.69 -7.25 20.71
CA GLY A 155 16.02 -7.82 20.47
C GLY A 155 17.05 -6.86 19.84
N LYS A 156 16.69 -5.58 19.66
CA LYS A 156 17.57 -4.56 19.09
C LYS A 156 17.49 -3.25 19.88
N PRO A 157 18.34 -3.06 20.91
CA PRO A 157 18.21 -1.94 21.83
C PRO A 157 18.52 -0.57 21.21
N ASP A 158 19.26 -0.55 20.09
CA ASP A 158 19.63 0.65 19.33
C ASP A 158 18.64 0.97 18.19
N GLU A 159 17.62 0.15 17.97
CA GLU A 159 16.59 0.38 16.96
C GLU A 159 15.25 0.72 17.61
N ALA A 160 14.56 1.71 17.04
CA ALA A 160 13.23 2.09 17.46
C ALA A 160 12.30 2.34 16.27
N LEU A 161 11.02 2.18 16.50
CA LEU A 161 9.95 2.42 15.55
C LEU A 161 9.08 3.57 16.04
N LEU A 162 8.86 4.56 15.19
CA LEU A 162 7.94 5.67 15.46
C LEU A 162 6.76 5.60 14.49
N ALA A 163 5.57 5.37 15.03
CA ALA A 163 4.32 5.48 14.29
C ALA A 163 3.77 6.90 14.39
N LEU A 164 3.53 7.54 13.24
CA LEU A 164 2.98 8.89 13.14
C LEU A 164 1.45 8.80 13.21
N LYS A 165 0.86 8.89 14.41
CA LYS A 165 -0.59 8.70 14.59
C LYS A 165 -1.40 9.71 13.78
N ARG A 166 -0.91 10.95 13.68
CA ARG A 166 -1.55 12.03 12.90
C ARG A 166 -1.61 11.73 11.39
N TRP A 167 -0.78 10.80 10.93
CA TRP A 167 -0.77 10.26 9.57
C TRP A 167 -1.63 9.02 9.42
N ARG A 168 -2.36 8.59 10.45
CA ARG A 168 -3.38 7.53 10.39
C ARG A 168 -4.81 8.08 10.44
N GLU A 169 -4.93 9.39 10.65
CA GLU A 169 -6.18 10.14 10.63
C GLU A 169 -6.70 10.33 9.20
N PRO A 170 -7.99 10.68 9.02
CA PRO A 170 -8.56 10.93 7.70
C PRO A 170 -7.79 11.99 6.90
N LEU A 171 -7.73 11.75 5.58
CA LEU A 171 -6.90 12.48 4.61
C LEU A 171 -6.92 14.01 4.77
N GLU A 172 -8.11 14.60 4.95
CA GLU A 172 -8.26 16.07 4.97
C GLU A 172 -7.52 16.74 6.13
N LYS A 173 -7.08 15.95 7.12
CA LYS A 173 -6.44 16.43 8.36
C LYS A 173 -4.94 16.15 8.41
N THR A 174 -4.40 15.42 7.43
CA THR A 174 -2.99 14.99 7.46
C THR A 174 -2.09 16.01 6.77
N PRO A 175 -1.11 16.62 7.47
CA PRO A 175 -0.27 17.65 6.90
C PRO A 175 0.92 17.05 6.13
N TRP A 176 0.67 16.40 5.00
CA TRP A 176 1.68 15.69 4.20
C TRP A 176 2.92 16.53 3.87
N ALA A 177 2.74 17.83 3.62
CA ALA A 177 3.84 18.76 3.36
C ALA A 177 4.80 18.97 4.56
N GLU A 178 4.39 18.58 5.77
CA GLU A 178 5.23 18.64 6.97
C GLU A 178 6.07 17.38 7.15
N LEU A 179 5.78 16.27 6.46
CA LEU A 179 6.52 15.01 6.63
C LEU A 179 8.04 15.17 6.44
N PRO A 180 8.55 15.92 5.45
CA PRO A 180 9.99 16.19 5.34
C PRO A 180 10.56 16.97 6.54
N LYS A 181 9.78 17.90 7.12
CA LYS A 181 10.18 18.67 8.31
C LYS A 181 10.24 17.78 9.54
N VAL A 182 9.28 16.86 9.70
CA VAL A 182 9.27 15.88 10.79
C VAL A 182 10.52 14.98 10.70
N LEU A 183 10.83 14.46 9.51
CA LEU A 183 12.04 13.66 9.30
C LEU A 183 13.32 14.44 9.59
N ALA A 184 13.40 15.70 9.16
CA ALA A 184 14.55 16.56 9.43
C ALA A 184 14.72 16.84 10.94
N ALA A 185 13.63 17.10 11.66
CA ALA A 185 13.64 17.31 13.10
C ALA A 185 14.12 16.06 13.85
N LEU A 186 13.64 14.86 13.46
CA LEU A 186 14.09 13.60 14.04
C LEU A 186 15.58 13.34 13.81
N ARG A 187 16.11 13.69 12.63
CA ARG A 187 17.56 13.56 12.34
C ARG A 187 18.41 14.53 13.14
N ALA A 188 17.85 15.66 13.54
CA ALA A 188 18.52 16.65 14.38
C ALA A 188 18.44 16.32 15.88
N ASP A 189 17.65 15.32 16.26
CA ASP A 189 17.46 14.93 17.65
C ASP A 189 18.78 14.39 18.26
N PRO A 190 19.18 14.84 19.46
CA PRO A 190 20.40 14.38 20.12
C PRO A 190 20.46 12.86 20.30
N ALA A 191 19.32 12.19 20.55
CA ALA A 191 19.26 10.75 20.79
C ALA A 191 19.30 9.91 19.50
N VAL A 192 19.07 10.53 18.33
CA VAL A 192 18.90 9.84 17.06
C VAL A 192 20.18 9.88 16.23
N ALA A 193 20.63 8.72 15.77
CA ALA A 193 21.72 8.55 14.82
C ALA A 193 21.23 8.60 13.36
N SER A 194 20.08 7.99 13.07
CA SER A 194 19.42 8.09 11.76
C SER A 194 17.90 7.94 11.89
N ALA A 195 17.17 8.55 10.95
CA ALA A 195 15.71 8.45 10.85
C ALA A 195 15.29 8.33 9.37
N GLU A 196 14.59 7.24 9.07
CA GLU A 196 14.17 6.89 7.70
C GLU A 196 12.75 6.33 7.71
N LEU A 197 11.98 6.64 6.66
CA LEU A 197 10.69 5.96 6.46
C LEU A 197 10.95 4.47 6.20
N ILE A 198 10.08 3.59 6.70
CA ILE A 198 10.27 2.15 6.49
C ILE A 198 10.13 1.85 5.00
N SER A 199 11.21 1.34 4.42
CA SER A 199 11.23 0.90 3.03
C SER A 199 10.51 -0.42 2.83
N ILE A 200 9.87 -0.56 1.68
CA ILE A 200 9.19 -1.78 1.24
C ILE A 200 10.00 -2.41 0.13
N ASP A 201 10.30 -3.71 0.26
CA ASP A 201 10.90 -4.48 -0.82
C ASP A 201 9.84 -4.78 -1.89
N TRP A 202 9.65 -3.81 -2.77
CA TRP A 202 8.61 -3.88 -3.79
C TRP A 202 8.80 -5.05 -4.76
N LYS A 203 10.05 -5.46 -5.03
CA LYS A 203 10.31 -6.57 -5.96
C LYS A 203 9.77 -7.86 -5.40
N LYS A 204 10.06 -8.13 -4.13
CA LYS A 204 9.52 -9.27 -3.40
C LYS A 204 8.00 -9.22 -3.33
N GLU A 205 7.41 -8.06 -3.03
CA GLU A 205 5.96 -7.90 -3.02
C GLU A 205 5.34 -8.14 -4.41
N ALA A 206 5.95 -7.61 -5.47
CA ALA A 206 5.50 -7.83 -6.85
C ALA A 206 5.58 -9.30 -7.27
N GLU A 207 6.61 -10.04 -6.84
CA GLU A 207 6.72 -11.48 -7.06
C GLU A 207 5.58 -12.23 -6.38
N ILE A 208 5.25 -11.89 -5.13
CA ILE A 208 4.11 -12.46 -4.41
C ILE A 208 2.80 -12.15 -5.16
N ILE A 209 2.62 -10.91 -5.62
CA ILE A 209 1.44 -10.50 -6.40
C ILE A 209 1.32 -11.35 -7.67
N ARG A 210 2.39 -11.45 -8.46
CA ARG A 210 2.39 -12.20 -9.74
C ARG A 210 2.14 -13.69 -9.52
N ALA A 211 2.80 -14.29 -8.52
CA ALA A 211 2.62 -15.70 -8.19
C ALA A 211 1.14 -16.03 -7.89
N ASN A 212 0.42 -15.08 -7.29
CA ASN A 212 -0.97 -15.27 -6.90
C ASN A 212 -2.02 -14.70 -7.88
N SER A 213 -1.61 -13.83 -8.82
CA SER A 213 -2.53 -13.26 -9.83
C SER A 213 -2.94 -14.29 -10.90
N GLY A 214 -2.15 -15.35 -11.07
CA GLY A 214 -2.39 -16.41 -12.05
C GLY A 214 -2.08 -15.98 -13.49
N GLN A 215 -1.50 -14.80 -13.70
CA GLN A 215 -0.90 -14.41 -14.98
C GLN A 215 0.56 -14.85 -14.98
N LYS A 216 0.87 -15.88 -15.77
CA LYS A 216 2.22 -16.19 -16.22
C LYS A 216 2.55 -15.34 -17.44
#